data_AF-A0A9E6DTB5-F1
#
_entry.id   AF-A0A9E6DTB5-F1
#
_cell.length_a   1.000
_cell.length_b   1.000
_cell.length_c   1.000
_cell.angle_alpha   90.00
_cell.angle_beta   90.00
_cell.angle_gamma   90.00
#
_symmetry.space_group_name_H-M   'P 1'
#
loop_
_entity.id
_entity.type
_entity.pdbx_description
1 polymer ?
#
loop_
_entity_poly.entity_id
_entity_poly.type
_entity_poly.pdbx_seq_one_letter_code
_entity_poly.pdbx_strand_id
1 'polypeptide(L)'
;MGALGATSYMFPLIKSTELAVGLLLLSNRLVPFALTLIAPVLVNIVAFHLVLSPTGAGAGIMLTVLTIGLAYTYRQAYAPLFTSQVSEEAAELRPAHA
;
A
#
# COMPACT_ATOMS: atom_id res chain seq x y z
N MET A 1 20.26 9.83 -10.61
CA MET A 1 18.90 9.36 -10.97
C MET A 1 19.02 8.54 -12.25
N GLY A 2 19.22 7.22 -12.16
CA GLY A 2 19.39 6.33 -13.33
C GLY A 2 18.09 6.11 -14.12
N ALA A 3 17.96 4.97 -14.82
CA ALA A 3 16.82 4.68 -15.72
C ALA A 3 15.43 4.92 -15.11
N LEU A 4 15.24 4.70 -13.80
CA LEU A 4 13.96 4.97 -13.12
C LEU A 4 13.60 6.47 -13.06
N GLY A 5 14.59 7.35 -12.88
CA GLY A 5 14.38 8.79 -12.88
C GLY A 5 14.27 9.42 -14.27
N ALA A 6 14.64 8.68 -15.31
CA ALA A 6 14.42 9.09 -16.70
C ALA A 6 12.95 8.88 -17.13
N THR A 7 12.19 8.06 -16.40
CA THR A 7 10.75 7.90 -16.67
C THR A 7 9.96 9.03 -16.01
N SER A 8 9.15 9.73 -16.81
CA SER A 8 8.38 10.90 -16.37
C SER A 8 7.21 10.56 -15.43
N TYR A 9 6.80 9.29 -15.34
CA TYR A 9 5.63 8.89 -14.57
C TYR A 9 5.97 8.32 -13.18
N MET A 10 7.14 7.70 -13.00
CA MET A 10 7.43 6.88 -11.82
C MET A 10 7.49 7.71 -10.53
N PHE A 11 8.29 8.78 -10.52
CA PHE A 11 8.42 9.65 -9.34
C PHE A 11 7.12 10.37 -8.98
N PRO A 12 6.39 10.99 -9.94
CA PRO A 12 5.08 11.55 -9.66
C PRO A 12 4.10 10.54 -9.07
N LEU A 13 4.03 9.33 -9.64
CA LEU A 13 3.14 8.27 -9.16
C LEU A 13 3.48 7.82 -7.73
N ILE A 14 4.76 7.62 -7.42
CA ILE A 14 5.21 7.26 -6.07
C ILE A 14 4.84 8.37 -5.09
N LYS A 15 5.19 9.62 -5.40
CA LYS A 15 4.99 10.75 -4.50
C LYS A 15 3.51 11.09 -4.30
N SER A 16 2.69 11.00 -5.34
CA SER A 16 1.24 11.19 -5.21
C SER A 16 0.60 10.10 -4.35
N THR A 17 1.05 8.85 -4.50
CA THR A 17 0.55 7.73 -3.69
C THR A 17 0.96 7.89 -2.22
N GLU A 18 2.22 8.22 -1.96
CA GLU A 18 2.73 8.52 -0.61
C GLU A 18 1.95 9.67 0.05
N LEU A 19 1.66 10.73 -0.70
CA LEU A 19 0.89 11.87 -0.20
C LEU A 19 -0.55 11.46 0.13
N ALA A 20 -1.23 10.73 -0.76
CA ALA A 20 -2.59 10.25 -0.51
C ALA A 20 -2.66 9.35 0.72
N VAL A 21 -1.72 8.40 0.86
CA VAL A 21 -1.61 7.53 2.04
C VAL A 21 -1.35 8.36 3.30
N GLY A 22 -0.43 9.31 3.25
CA GLY A 22 -0.12 10.19 4.38
C GLY A 22 -1.35 10.95 4.86
N LEU A 23 -2.16 11.48 3.94
CA LEU A 23 -3.41 12.16 4.27
C LEU A 23 -4.45 11.23 4.91
N LEU A 24 -4.59 9.99 4.41
CA LEU A 24 -5.49 9.00 4.99
C LEU A 24 -5.08 8.63 6.43
N LEU A 25 -3.79 8.37 6.64
CA LEU A 25 -3.25 8.03 7.96
C LEU A 25 -3.36 9.20 8.95
N LEU A 26 -3.03 10.43 8.52
CA LEU A 26 -3.18 11.63 9.35
C LEU A 26 -4.64 11.93 9.71
N SER A 27 -5.57 11.63 8.80
CA SER A 27 -7.00 11.75 9.06
C SER A 27 -7.54 10.63 9.95
N ASN A 28 -6.72 9.62 10.30
CA ASN A 28 -7.12 8.40 10.99
C ASN A 28 -8.35 7.71 10.36
N ARG A 29 -8.49 7.83 9.04
CA ARG A 29 -9.60 7.26 8.27
C ARG A 29 -9.06 6.28 7.26
N LEU A 30 -9.80 5.17 7.06
CA LEU A 30 -9.45 4.13 6.09
C LEU A 30 -8.02 3.59 6.31
N VAL A 31 -7.59 3.47 7.57
CA VAL A 31 -6.22 3.06 7.93
C VAL A 31 -5.83 1.72 7.28
N PRO A 32 -6.65 0.65 7.33
CA PRO A 32 -6.29 -0.61 6.67
C PRO A 32 -6.10 -0.45 5.17
N PHE A 33 -6.95 0.34 4.51
CA PHE A 33 -6.84 0.61 3.07
C PHE A 33 -5.57 1.41 2.73
N ALA A 34 -5.24 2.44 3.52
CA ALA A 34 -4.02 3.23 3.33
C ALA A 34 -2.75 2.37 3.44
N LEU A 35 -2.72 1.44 4.40
CA LEU A 35 -1.62 0.49 4.58
C LEU A 35 -1.52 -0.50 3.42
N THR A 36 -2.65 -0.99 2.90
CA THR A 36 -2.67 -1.83 1.68
C THR A 36 -2.15 -1.06 0.47
N LEU A 37 -2.54 0.21 0.32
CA LEU A 37 -2.14 1.06 -0.81
C LEU A 37 -0.64 1.34 -0.82
N ILE A 38 -0.03 1.57 0.35
CA ILE A 38 1.42 1.88 0.45
C ILE A 38 2.33 0.65 0.40
N ALA A 39 1.80 -0.54 0.72
CA ALA A 39 2.56 -1.79 0.78
C ALA A 39 3.43 -2.07 -0.47
N PRO A 40 2.90 -2.04 -1.72
CA PRO A 40 3.74 -2.31 -2.90
C PRO A 40 4.82 -1.25 -3.13
N VAL A 41 4.55 0.01 -2.75
CA VAL A 41 5.53 1.10 -2.84
C VAL A 41 6.70 0.85 -1.89
N LEU A 42 6.42 0.44 -0.66
CA LEU A 42 7.47 0.12 0.33
C LEU A 42 8.31 -1.09 -0.09
N VAL A 43 7.68 -2.13 -0.64
CA VAL A 43 8.41 -3.29 -1.19
C VAL A 43 9.37 -2.83 -2.29
N ASN A 44 8.92 -1.93 -3.18
CA ASN A 44 9.76 -1.40 -4.25
C ASN A 44 10.91 -0.54 -3.71
N ILE A 45 10.64 0.33 -2.72
CA ILE A 45 11.66 1.16 -2.05
C ILE A 45 12.74 0.28 -1.42
N VAL A 46 12.35 -0.75 -0.66
CA VAL A 46 13.30 -1.66 -0.01
C VAL A 46 14.13 -2.40 -1.06
N ALA A 47 13.50 -2.98 -2.08
CA ALA A 47 14.20 -3.67 -3.16
C ALA A 47 15.18 -2.76 -3.90
N PHE A 48 14.77 -1.53 -4.23
CA PHE A 48 15.62 -0.54 -4.88
C PHE A 48 16.87 -0.23 -4.04
N HIS A 49 16.71 -0.01 -2.74
CA HIS A 49 17.84 0.33 -1.87
C HIS A 49 18.75 -0.88 -1.63
N LEU A 50 18.21 -2.11 -1.55
CA LEU A 50 19.01 -3.32 -1.41
C LEU A 50 19.89 -3.61 -2.64
N VAL A 51 19.37 -3.35 -3.85
CA VAL A 51 20.07 -3.70 -5.10
C VAL A 51 20.88 -2.55 -5.67
N LEU A 52 20.35 -1.32 -5.65
CA LEU A 52 20.88 -0.19 -6.43
C LEU A 52 21.45 0.94 -5.58
N SER A 53 20.99 1.15 -4.35
CA SER A 53 21.39 2.31 -3.54
C SER A 53 21.30 2.08 -2.03
N PRO A 54 22.25 1.33 -1.41
CA PRO A 54 22.15 0.95 0.01
C PRO A 54 22.22 2.11 1.00
N THR A 55 22.94 3.17 0.65
CA THR A 55 23.19 4.33 1.53
C THR A 55 21.95 5.18 1.81
N GLY A 56 20.85 4.99 1.08
CA GLY A 56 19.59 5.73 1.25
C GLY A 56 18.48 4.96 2.00
N ALA A 57 18.73 3.71 2.43
CA ALA A 57 17.67 2.80 2.84
C ALA A 57 16.92 3.20 4.13
N GLY A 58 17.52 4.04 4.98
CA GLY A 58 17.06 4.28 6.35
C GLY A 58 15.60 4.72 6.45
N ALA A 59 15.18 5.69 5.65
CA ALA A 59 13.80 6.19 5.66
C ALA A 59 12.79 5.13 5.19
N GLY A 60 13.13 4.36 4.14
CA GLY A 60 12.28 3.29 3.62
C GLY A 60 12.12 2.14 4.61
N ILE A 61 13.20 1.76 5.29
CA ILE A 61 13.17 0.72 6.34
C ILE A 61 12.31 1.18 7.51
N MET A 62 12.50 2.42 7.99
CA MET A 62 11.70 2.95 9.10
C MET A 62 10.20 2.96 8.78
N LEU A 63 9.82 3.46 7.61
CA LEU A 63 8.43 3.44 7.13
C LEU A 63 7.87 2.01 7.01
N THR A 64 8.69 1.06 6.56
CA THR A 64 8.30 -0.35 6.45
C THR A 64 8.00 -0.94 7.83
N VAL A 65 8.86 -0.69 8.82
CA VAL A 65 8.65 -1.15 10.21
C VAL A 65 7.37 -0.56 10.79
N LEU A 66 7.15 0.75 10.64
CA LEU A 66 5.93 1.41 11.12
C LEU A 66 4.67 0.84 10.44
N THR A 67 4.72 0.64 9.13
CA THR A 67 3.60 0.09 8.35
C THR A 67 3.26 -1.34 8.81
N ILE A 68 4.28 -2.18 9.04
CA ILE A 68 4.08 -3.53 9.58
C ILE A 68 3.48 -3.48 10.98
N GLY A 69 3.97 -2.58 11.85
CA GLY A 69 3.43 -2.38 13.19
C GLY A 69 1.94 -2.02 13.18
N LEU A 70 1.55 -1.05 12.36
CA LEU A 70 0.14 -0.69 12.19
C LEU A 70 -0.67 -1.84 11.58
N ALA A 71 -0.16 -2.50 10.54
CA ALA A 71 -0.85 -3.62 9.91
C ALA A 71 -1.09 -4.78 10.88
N TYR A 72 -0.16 -5.02 11.81
CA TYR A 72 -0.32 -6.01 12.87
C TYR A 72 -1.42 -5.63 13.87
N THR A 73 -1.51 -4.35 14.25
CA THR A 73 -2.59 -3.84 15.11
C THR A 73 -3.95 -3.99 14.42
N TYR A 74 -4.05 -3.66 13.13
CA TYR A 74 -5.29 -3.76 12.34
C TYR A 74 -5.49 -5.13 11.66
N ARG A 75 -4.73 -6.18 12.03
CA ARG A 75 -4.70 -7.46 11.28
C ARG A 75 -6.06 -8.11 11.04
N GLN A 76 -7.01 -7.92 11.96
CA GLN A 76 -8.36 -8.46 11.83
C GLN A 76 -9.11 -7.88 10.63
N ALA A 77 -8.82 -6.63 10.24
CA ALA A 77 -9.41 -6.00 9.06
C ALA A 77 -8.95 -6.65 7.75
N TYR A 78 -7.82 -7.38 7.74
CA TYR A 78 -7.32 -8.08 6.57
C TYR A 78 -7.79 -9.54 6.49
N ALA A 79 -8.46 -10.08 7.51
CA ALA A 79 -8.91 -11.48 7.51
C ALA A 79 -9.73 -11.86 6.26
N PRO A 80 -10.66 -11.03 5.75
CA PRO A 80 -11.41 -11.35 4.53
C PRO A 80 -10.55 -11.46 3.27
N LEU A 81 -9.36 -10.84 3.23
CA LEU A 81 -8.45 -10.93 2.08
C LEU A 81 -7.83 -12.33 1.93
N PHE A 82 -7.88 -13.15 2.98
CA PHE A 82 -7.31 -14.51 3.00
C PHE A 82 -8.37 -15.61 2.95
N THR A 83 -9.65 -15.25 2.74
CA THR A 83 -10.72 -16.22 2.55
C THR A 83 -10.90 -16.54 1.06
N SER A 84 -11.14 -17.80 0.73
CA SER A 84 -11.21 -18.32 -0.64
C SER A 84 -12.51 -17.99 -1.40
N GLN A 85 -13.41 -17.19 -0.84
CA GLN A 85 -14.72 -16.91 -1.45
C GLN A 85 -14.95 -15.41 -1.55
N VAL A 86 -15.18 -14.92 -2.78
CA VAL A 86 -15.97 -13.70 -2.97
C VAL A 86 -17.37 -14.05 -2.51
N SER A 87 -17.85 -13.44 -1.41
CA SER A 87 -19.21 -13.70 -0.91
C SER A 87 -20.22 -13.51 -2.04
N GLU A 88 -20.97 -14.58 -2.36
CA GLU A 88 -22.06 -14.58 -3.37
C GLU A 88 -23.15 -13.55 -3.04
N GLU A 89 -23.17 -13.02 -1.82
CA GLU A 89 -24.12 -12.02 -1.33
C GLU A 89 -24.12 -10.71 -2.16
N ALA A 90 -23.00 -10.36 -2.82
CA ALA A 90 -22.95 -9.23 -3.75
C ALA A 90 -23.55 -9.55 -5.14
N ALA A 91 -23.63 -10.83 -5.51
CA ALA A 91 -24.24 -11.28 -6.76
C ALA A 91 -25.77 -11.39 -6.66
N GLU A 92 -26.30 -11.69 -5.47
CA GLU A 92 -27.73 -11.86 -5.20
C GLU A 92 -28.50 -10.53 -5.09
N LEU A 93 -27.80 -9.40 -4.90
CA LEU A 93 -28.38 -8.05 -4.90
C LEU A 93 -28.62 -7.46 -6.30
N ARG A 94 -28.44 -8.23 -7.39
CA ARG A 94 -29.06 -7.89 -8.67
C ARG A 94 -30.50 -8.40 -8.62
N PRO A 95 -31.52 -7.53 -8.40
CA PRO A 95 -32.89 -7.97 -8.55
C PRO A 95 -33.06 -8.54 -9.97
N ALA A 96 -33.47 -9.80 -10.03
CA ALA A 96 -33.98 -10.42 -11.24
C ALA A 96 -35.33 -9.75 -11.57
N HIS A 97 -35.26 -8.55 -12.12
CA HIS A 97 -36.37 -7.83 -12.77
C HIS A 97 -35.78 -7.28 -14.07
N ALA A 98 -36.22 -7.62 -15.28
CA ALA A 98 -37.24 -8.55 -15.78
C ALA A 98 -36.85 -8.84 -17.25
#